data_AF-A0A6J6HB89-F1
#
_entry.id   AF-A0A6J6HB89-F1
#
_cell.length_a   1.000
_cell.length_b   1.000
_cell.length_c   1.000
_cell.angle_alpha   90.00
_cell.angle_beta   90.00
_cell.angle_gamma   90.00
#
_symmetry.space_group_name_H-M   'P 1'
#
loop_
_entity.id
_entity.type
_entity.pdbx_description
1 polymer ?
#
loop_
_entity_poly.entity_id
_entity_poly.type
_entity_poly.pdbx_seq_one_letter_code
_entity_poly.pdbx_strand_id
1 'polypeptide(L)'
;MLYLDVDILVRGDVGELYDLNVKNHVFAGKKSRLDGWSNLVHVITRVSLRLTAQQAWALRRRAHETGKLTADTYNAGVLLMNLDRMRKDEFIENHLYLVEKLHLNDQDVMNFYSKGKALQIGDEWNYVPTQDYAKNPKIVHFAGPIKPWKPQNSLYKSEFQAIARELGVAK
;
A
#
# COMPACT_ATOMS: atom_id res chain seq x y z
N MET A 1 13.13 -2.12 -6.29
CA MET A 1 12.57 -3.46 -6.00
C MET A 1 11.07 -3.37 -6.16
N LEU A 2 10.45 -4.26 -6.93
CA LEU A 2 9.00 -4.35 -7.02
C LEU A 2 8.49 -5.34 -5.96
N TYR A 3 7.68 -4.86 -5.03
CA TYR A 3 6.98 -5.63 -4.01
C TYR A 3 5.53 -5.88 -4.45
N LEU A 4 5.05 -7.10 -4.21
CA LEU A 4 3.72 -7.58 -4.58
C LEU A 4 3.14 -8.39 -3.42
N ASP A 5 1.92 -8.06 -2.99
CA ASP A 5 1.15 -8.84 -2.03
C ASP A 5 0.82 -10.23 -2.60
N VAL A 6 0.57 -11.19 -1.70
CA VAL A 6 0.35 -12.60 -2.07
C VAL A 6 -1.08 -12.90 -2.53
N ASP A 7 -2.01 -12.00 -2.25
CA ASP A 7 -3.43 -12.11 -2.57
C ASP A 7 -3.82 -11.28 -3.80
N ILE A 8 -3.03 -11.43 -4.85
CA ILE A 8 -3.19 -10.74 -6.12
C ILE A 8 -3.39 -11.72 -7.29
N LEU A 9 -3.90 -11.19 -8.40
CA LEU A 9 -3.92 -11.80 -9.72
C LEU A 9 -3.21 -10.87 -10.70
N VAL A 10 -2.11 -11.33 -11.29
CA VAL A 10 -1.34 -10.59 -12.30
C VAL A 10 -1.87 -10.94 -13.69
N ARG A 11 -2.25 -9.92 -14.45
CA ARG A 11 -2.88 -9.99 -15.79
C ARG A 11 -2.12 -9.24 -16.87
N GLY A 12 -1.10 -8.47 -16.49
CA GLY A 12 -0.25 -7.69 -17.40
C GLY A 12 1.23 -7.85 -17.08
N ASP A 13 2.09 -7.39 -17.98
CA ASP A 13 3.54 -7.45 -17.82
C ASP A 13 4.02 -6.51 -16.71
N VAL A 14 4.43 -7.07 -15.58
CA VAL A 14 4.94 -6.30 -14.44
C VAL A 14 6.29 -5.62 -14.72
N GLY A 15 6.98 -5.99 -15.81
CA GLY A 15 8.17 -5.31 -16.29
C GLY A 15 7.91 -3.83 -16.59
N GLU A 16 6.75 -3.50 -17.18
CA GLU A 16 6.37 -2.10 -17.42
C GLU A 16 6.29 -1.28 -16.13
N LEU A 17 5.82 -1.89 -15.04
CA LEU A 17 5.78 -1.26 -13.73
C LEU A 17 7.17 -1.18 -13.11
N TYR A 18 7.99 -2.22 -13.27
CA TYR A 18 9.36 -2.29 -12.76
C TYR A 18 10.26 -1.21 -13.37
N ASP A 19 10.08 -0.91 -14.66
CA ASP A 19 10.90 0.04 -15.42
C ASP A 19 10.54 1.51 -15.14
N LEU A 20 9.54 1.80 -14.30
CA LEU A 20 9.22 3.16 -13.91
C LEU A 20 10.39 3.85 -13.20
N ASN A 21 10.67 5.09 -13.60
CA ASN A 21 11.73 5.89 -12.99
C ASN A 21 11.30 6.47 -11.63
N VAL A 22 11.76 5.83 -10.56
CA VAL A 22 11.52 6.26 -9.17
C VAL A 22 12.68 7.07 -8.57
N LYS A 23 13.66 7.53 -9.35
CA LYS A 23 14.89 8.16 -8.84
C LYS A 23 14.65 9.35 -7.90
N ASN A 24 13.61 10.14 -8.18
CA ASN A 24 13.25 11.32 -7.39
C ASN A 24 12.15 11.06 -6.34
N HIS A 25 11.73 9.80 -6.20
CA HIS A 25 10.64 9.39 -5.33
C HIS A 25 11.14 8.34 -4.33
N VAL A 26 10.45 8.21 -3.20
CA VAL A 26 10.79 7.18 -2.19
C VAL A 26 10.29 5.80 -2.60
N PHE A 27 9.16 5.75 -3.29
CA PHE A 27 8.57 4.56 -3.92
C PHE A 27 7.49 5.00 -4.92
N ALA A 28 6.99 4.08 -5.73
CA ALA A 28 5.76 4.25 -6.50
C ALA A 28 4.66 3.32 -5.97
N GLY A 29 3.42 3.80 -5.92
CA GLY A 29 2.28 3.04 -5.42
C GLY A 29 0.95 3.62 -5.89
N LYS A 30 -0.14 2.85 -5.77
CA LYS A 30 -1.48 3.31 -6.12
C LYS A 30 -2.09 4.07 -4.95
N LYS A 31 -2.65 5.25 -5.22
CA LYS A 31 -3.34 6.06 -4.20
C LYS A 31 -4.46 5.27 -3.51
N SER A 32 -4.54 5.41 -2.20
CA SER A 32 -5.61 4.84 -1.37
C SER A 32 -6.83 5.76 -1.39
N ARG A 33 -8.02 5.18 -1.57
CA ARG A 33 -9.30 5.92 -1.64
C ARG A 33 -10.20 5.72 -0.43
N LEU A 34 -9.91 4.71 0.41
CA LEU A 34 -10.67 4.49 1.63
C LEU A 34 -10.46 5.63 2.61
N ASP A 35 -11.54 6.07 3.25
CA ASP A 35 -11.55 7.22 4.15
C ASP A 35 -10.38 7.20 5.14
N GLY A 36 -10.20 6.10 5.89
CA GLY A 36 -9.12 5.96 6.87
C GLY A 36 -7.68 5.94 6.33
N TRP A 37 -7.48 5.87 5.00
CA TRP A 37 -6.18 5.90 4.32
C TRP A 37 -6.19 6.84 3.11
N SER A 38 -7.08 7.83 3.05
CA SER A 38 -7.19 8.71 1.88
C SER A 38 -6.03 9.73 1.80
N ASN A 39 -5.57 10.18 2.97
CA ASN A 39 -4.42 11.05 3.15
C ASN A 39 -3.83 10.88 4.58
N LEU A 40 -2.70 11.54 4.84
CA LEU A 40 -2.00 11.44 6.13
C LEU A 40 -2.85 11.88 7.33
N VAL A 41 -3.69 12.92 7.23
CA VAL A 41 -4.59 13.33 8.34
C VAL A 41 -5.52 12.19 8.74
N HIS A 42 -6.07 11.46 7.77
CA HIS A 42 -6.97 10.34 8.07
C HIS A 42 -6.23 9.18 8.71
N VAL A 43 -5.01 8.87 8.25
CA VAL A 43 -4.15 7.86 8.88
C VAL A 43 -3.83 8.25 10.34
N ILE A 44 -3.37 9.48 10.56
CA ILE A 44 -3.04 10.00 11.89
C ILE A 44 -4.26 9.94 12.80
N THR A 45 -5.43 10.35 12.32
CA THR A 45 -6.67 10.36 13.09
C THR A 45 -7.07 8.94 13.49
N ARG A 46 -7.14 8.02 12.52
CA ARG A 46 -7.50 6.61 12.78
C ARG A 46 -6.55 5.95 13.78
N VAL A 47 -5.24 6.16 13.63
CA VAL A 47 -4.24 5.57 14.53
C VAL A 47 -4.32 6.22 15.92
N SER A 48 -4.42 7.55 15.99
CA SER A 48 -4.47 8.29 17.27
C SER A 48 -5.62 7.83 18.18
N LEU A 49 -6.77 7.45 17.60
CA LEU A 49 -7.93 6.98 18.36
C LEU A 49 -7.69 5.65 19.10
N ARG A 50 -6.61 4.93 18.79
CA ARG A 50 -6.25 3.65 19.41
C ARG A 50 -5.04 3.76 20.34
N LEU A 51 -4.50 4.96 20.51
CA LEU A 51 -3.27 5.22 21.27
C LEU A 51 -3.57 5.91 22.59
N THR A 52 -2.66 5.80 23.55
CA THR A 52 -2.66 6.67 24.73
C THR A 52 -2.46 8.14 24.31
N ALA A 53 -2.87 9.09 25.17
CA ALA A 53 -2.70 10.51 24.88
C ALA A 53 -1.23 10.89 24.56
N GLN A 54 -0.27 10.31 25.26
CA GLN A 54 1.16 10.57 25.05
C GLN A 54 1.65 10.02 23.69
N GLN A 55 1.26 8.80 23.33
CA GLN A 55 1.59 8.21 22.03
C GLN A 55 0.93 8.95 20.87
N ALA A 56 -0.34 9.34 21.02
CA ALA A 56 -1.05 10.13 20.02
C ALA A 56 -0.39 11.51 19.82
N TRP A 57 0.05 12.16 20.90
CA TRP A 57 0.82 13.40 20.83
C TRP A 57 2.15 13.19 20.08
N ALA A 58 2.89 12.13 20.39
CA ALA A 58 4.16 11.81 19.71
C ALA A 58 3.97 11.55 18.21
N LEU A 59 2.92 10.80 17.83
CA LEU A 59 2.56 10.56 16.43
C LEU A 59 2.25 11.88 15.70
N ARG A 60 1.42 12.74 16.28
CA ARG A 60 1.04 14.03 15.69
C ARG A 60 2.23 14.98 15.53
N ARG A 61 3.13 15.02 16.53
CA ARG A 61 4.39 15.77 16.46
C ARG A 61 5.23 15.34 15.27
N ARG A 62 5.49 14.04 15.14
CA ARG A 62 6.25 13.47 14.01
C ARG A 62 5.54 13.71 12.67
N ALA A 63 4.22 13.60 12.63
CA ALA A 63 3.46 13.93 11.43
C ALA A 63 3.62 15.40 11.02
N HIS A 64 3.60 16.31 11.99
CA HIS A 64 3.76 17.75 11.74
C HIS A 64 5.15 18.07 11.16
N GLU A 65 6.20 17.36 11.57
CA GLU A 65 7.55 17.51 11.01
C GLU A 65 7.63 17.17 9.51
N THR A 66 6.64 16.43 8.97
CA THR A 66 6.58 16.18 7.52
C THR A 66 6.23 17.43 6.70
N GLY A 67 5.58 18.42 7.32
CA GLY A 67 5.10 19.64 6.66
C GLY A 67 3.97 19.43 5.64
N LYS A 68 3.48 18.20 5.46
CA LYS A 68 2.47 17.83 4.44
C LYS A 68 1.42 16.87 4.99
N LEU A 69 0.66 17.33 5.99
CA LEU A 69 -0.35 16.50 6.66
C LEU A 69 -1.47 16.01 5.73
N THR A 70 -1.75 16.72 4.64
CA THR A 70 -2.75 16.34 3.63
C THR A 70 -2.15 15.56 2.46
N ALA A 71 -0.90 15.11 2.56
CA ALA A 71 -0.29 14.31 1.51
C ALA A 71 -1.09 13.05 1.24
N ASP A 72 -1.19 12.73 -0.04
CA ASP A 72 -1.79 11.49 -0.51
C ASP A 72 -1.10 10.28 0.11
N THR A 73 -1.91 9.26 0.38
CA THR A 73 -1.45 7.99 0.90
C THR A 73 -1.76 6.88 -0.11
N TYR A 74 -0.99 5.80 -0.02
CA TYR A 74 -0.88 4.77 -1.03
C TYR A 74 -1.14 3.40 -0.42
N ASN A 75 -1.70 2.49 -1.23
CA ASN A 75 -1.88 1.10 -0.85
C ASN A 75 -0.53 0.39 -0.90
N ALA A 76 -0.22 -0.41 0.13
CA ALA A 76 1.08 -1.06 0.25
C ALA A 76 1.22 -2.39 -0.50
N GLY A 77 0.13 -2.93 -1.07
CA GLY A 77 0.16 -4.25 -1.69
C GLY A 77 0.87 -4.33 -3.04
N VAL A 78 1.15 -3.18 -3.67
CA VAL A 78 2.01 -3.10 -4.86
C VAL A 78 2.85 -1.85 -4.75
N LEU A 79 4.17 -2.03 -4.58
CA LEU A 79 5.11 -0.93 -4.40
C LEU A 79 6.37 -1.11 -5.24
N LEU A 80 6.75 -0.12 -6.04
CA LEU A 80 8.09 -0.04 -6.61
C LEU A 80 8.98 0.79 -5.66
N MET A 81 9.80 0.13 -4.86
CA MET A 81 10.61 0.74 -3.80
C MET A 81 11.99 1.19 -4.30
N ASN A 82 12.35 2.44 -3.97
CA ASN A 82 13.68 3.00 -4.20
C ASN A 82 14.62 2.64 -3.04
N LEU A 83 15.21 1.44 -3.09
CA LEU A 83 16.02 0.92 -2.00
C LEU A 83 17.27 1.76 -1.70
N ASP A 84 17.88 2.35 -2.72
CA ASP A 84 19.05 3.22 -2.52
C ASP A 84 18.66 4.48 -1.74
N ARG A 85 17.48 5.03 -2.01
CA ARG A 85 16.93 6.14 -1.24
C ARG A 85 16.57 5.73 0.19
N MET A 86 15.90 4.59 0.37
CA MET A 86 15.52 4.08 1.69
C MET A 86 16.74 3.84 2.59
N ARG A 87 17.85 3.32 2.05
CA ARG A 87 19.10 3.16 2.81
C ARG A 87 19.71 4.51 3.19
N LYS A 88 19.73 5.49 2.28
CA LYS A 88 20.23 6.84 2.55
C LYS A 88 19.39 7.60 3.57
N ASP A 89 18.09 7.32 3.61
CA ASP A 89 17.16 7.92 4.57
C ASP A 89 17.12 7.15 5.91
N GLU A 90 17.97 6.13 6.10
CA GLU A 90 18.01 5.27 7.31
C GLU A 90 16.58 4.80 7.69
N PHE A 91 15.88 4.25 6.70
CA PHE A 91 14.44 4.01 6.78
C PHE A 91 14.06 3.19 8.02
N ILE A 92 14.78 2.12 8.32
CA ILE A 92 14.47 1.23 9.43
C ILE A 92 14.67 1.95 10.75
N GLU A 93 15.84 2.54 10.95
CA GLU A 93 16.23 3.26 12.17
C GLU A 93 15.24 4.38 12.48
N ASN A 94 14.80 5.11 11.45
CA ASN A 94 13.89 6.22 11.60
C ASN A 94 12.43 5.79 11.79
N HIS A 95 11.99 4.62 11.31
CA HIS A 95 10.56 4.27 11.28
C HIS A 95 10.16 3.04 12.10
N LEU A 96 11.11 2.22 12.57
CA LEU A 96 10.82 1.00 13.35
C LEU A 96 10.01 1.31 14.63
N TYR A 97 10.27 2.46 15.26
CA TYR A 97 9.48 2.96 16.40
C TYR A 97 7.97 3.03 16.12
N LEU A 98 7.56 3.39 14.90
CA LEU A 98 6.14 3.47 14.52
C LEU A 98 5.46 2.10 14.61
N VAL A 99 6.19 1.03 14.30
CA VAL A 99 5.70 -0.34 14.42
C VAL A 99 5.70 -0.76 15.89
N GLU A 100 6.85 -0.68 16.54
CA GLU A 100 7.06 -1.27 17.87
C GLU A 100 6.29 -0.56 18.99
N LYS A 101 6.17 0.77 18.91
CA LYS A 101 5.61 1.59 19.99
C LYS A 101 4.26 2.17 19.68
N LEU A 102 3.92 2.34 18.39
CA LEU A 102 2.65 2.92 17.96
C LEU A 102 1.77 1.92 17.20
N HIS A 103 2.23 0.68 16.98
CA HIS A 103 1.47 -0.41 16.36
C HIS A 103 0.92 -0.05 14.97
N LEU A 104 1.62 0.81 14.23
CA LEU A 104 1.33 1.06 12.82
C LEU A 104 1.64 -0.20 12.02
N ASN A 105 0.79 -0.50 11.03
CA ASN A 105 1.12 -1.49 10.02
C ASN A 105 2.10 -0.92 8.99
N ASP A 106 2.60 -1.80 8.13
CA ASP A 106 3.48 -1.49 7.02
C ASP A 106 2.93 -0.39 6.11
N GLN A 107 1.64 -0.43 5.74
CA GLN A 107 1.02 0.61 4.91
C GLN A 107 1.06 1.99 5.58
N ASP A 108 0.78 2.08 6.87
CA ASP A 108 0.85 3.33 7.60
C ASP A 108 2.29 3.85 7.66
N VAL A 109 3.26 2.98 7.96
CA VAL A 109 4.68 3.34 8.02
C VAL A 109 5.18 3.86 6.68
N MET A 110 4.88 3.17 5.58
CA MET A 110 5.27 3.61 4.24
C MET A 110 4.67 4.98 3.89
N ASN A 111 3.44 5.24 4.32
CA ASN A 111 2.79 6.53 4.12
C ASN A 111 3.42 7.66 4.95
N PHE A 112 3.81 7.38 6.20
CA PHE A 112 4.59 8.32 7.02
C PHE A 112 5.97 8.60 6.41
N TYR A 113 6.64 7.56 5.90
CA TYR A 113 7.93 7.69 5.24
C TYR A 113 7.86 8.50 3.94
N SER A 114 6.77 8.32 3.17
CA SER A 114 6.56 9.03 1.90
C SER A 114 6.66 10.54 2.05
N LYS A 115 6.05 11.12 3.09
CA LYS A 115 5.96 12.58 3.29
C LYS A 115 5.51 13.30 1.99
N GLY A 116 4.62 12.67 1.22
CA GLY A 116 4.16 13.17 -0.08
C GLY A 116 5.22 13.16 -1.19
N LYS A 117 6.17 12.22 -1.16
CA LYS A 117 7.23 12.04 -2.17
C LYS A 117 7.15 10.69 -2.89
N ALA A 118 6.00 10.02 -2.80
CA ALA A 118 5.74 8.83 -3.58
C ALA A 118 5.25 9.20 -4.98
N LEU A 119 5.59 8.36 -5.96
CA LEU A 119 5.07 8.43 -7.31
C LEU A 119 3.72 7.73 -7.37
N GLN A 120 2.69 8.41 -7.85
CA GLN A 120 1.40 7.78 -8.09
C GLN A 120 1.45 6.93 -9.37
N ILE A 121 1.04 5.66 -9.26
CA ILE A 121 0.78 4.78 -10.41
C ILE A 121 -0.72 4.68 -10.70
N GLY A 122 -1.07 4.20 -11.88
CA GLY A 122 -2.45 3.99 -12.31
C GLY A 122 -3.19 2.93 -11.47
N ASP A 123 -4.52 3.04 -11.44
CA ASP A 123 -5.39 2.14 -10.67
C ASP A 123 -5.31 0.69 -11.16
N GLU A 124 -4.99 0.50 -12.44
CA GLU A 124 -4.83 -0.80 -13.07
C GLU A 124 -3.69 -1.63 -12.47
N TRP A 125 -2.71 -0.99 -11.81
CA TRP A 125 -1.54 -1.65 -11.24
C TRP A 125 -1.74 -2.14 -9.80
N ASN A 126 -2.85 -1.79 -9.14
CA ASN A 126 -3.20 -2.30 -7.81
C ASN A 126 -4.72 -2.19 -7.61
N TYR A 127 -5.45 -2.78 -8.54
CA TYR A 127 -6.90 -2.64 -8.62
C TYR A 127 -7.57 -3.49 -7.55
N VAL A 128 -8.25 -2.83 -6.60
CA VAL A 128 -9.07 -3.50 -5.58
C VAL A 128 -10.53 -3.45 -6.03
N PRO A 129 -11.19 -4.60 -6.27
CA PRO A 129 -12.54 -4.65 -6.84
C PRO A 129 -13.61 -3.83 -6.10
N THR A 130 -13.43 -3.64 -4.79
CA THR A 130 -14.38 -2.92 -3.93
C THR A 130 -14.08 -1.43 -3.78
N GLN A 131 -12.96 -0.94 -4.34
CA GLN A 131 -12.45 0.41 -4.08
C GLN A 131 -12.11 1.19 -5.36
N ASP A 132 -11.86 0.52 -6.47
CA ASP A 132 -11.34 1.14 -7.68
C ASP A 132 -12.18 0.81 -8.93
N TYR A 133 -11.95 1.60 -9.97
CA TYR A 133 -12.46 1.36 -11.30
C TYR A 133 -11.31 1.33 -12.31
N ALA A 134 -11.19 0.24 -13.05
CA ALA A 134 -10.29 0.11 -14.19
C ALA A 134 -10.93 -0.82 -15.21
N LYS A 135 -10.99 -0.41 -16.48
CA LYS A 135 -11.59 -1.24 -17.54
C LYS A 135 -10.82 -2.54 -17.74
N ASN A 136 -9.49 -2.47 -17.69
CA ASN A 136 -8.58 -3.58 -17.89
C ASN A 136 -7.49 -3.56 -16.80
N PRO A 137 -7.76 -4.06 -15.57
CA PRO A 137 -6.74 -4.08 -14.52
C PRO A 137 -5.61 -5.04 -14.88
N LYS A 138 -4.37 -4.59 -14.67
CA LYS A 138 -3.12 -5.37 -14.87
C LYS A 138 -2.76 -6.17 -13.62
N ILE A 139 -3.09 -5.67 -12.43
CA ILE A 139 -2.99 -6.42 -11.17
C ILE A 139 -4.29 -6.22 -10.40
N VAL A 140 -4.98 -7.32 -10.12
CA VAL A 140 -6.16 -7.34 -9.26
C VAL A 140 -5.71 -7.74 -7.85
N HIS A 141 -5.97 -6.89 -6.87
CA HIS A 141 -5.62 -7.11 -5.46
C HIS A 141 -6.89 -7.41 -4.66
N PHE A 142 -6.99 -8.62 -4.11
CA PHE A 142 -8.12 -9.07 -3.29
C PHE A 142 -8.01 -8.57 -1.85
N ALA A 143 -7.70 -7.28 -1.66
CA ALA A 143 -7.53 -6.65 -0.37
C ALA A 143 -8.80 -6.73 0.49
N GLY A 144 -8.62 -7.02 1.79
CA GLY A 144 -9.73 -7.15 2.74
C GLY A 144 -10.19 -8.61 2.96
N PRO A 145 -11.39 -8.83 3.53
CA PRO A 145 -11.79 -10.14 4.06
C PRO A 145 -12.25 -11.14 2.98
N ILE A 146 -12.71 -10.63 1.83
CA ILE A 146 -13.21 -11.43 0.71
C ILE A 146 -12.03 -11.86 -0.15
N LYS A 147 -11.80 -13.16 -0.25
CA LYS A 147 -10.68 -13.76 -0.99
C LYS A 147 -11.20 -14.70 -2.08
N PRO A 148 -10.48 -14.86 -3.20
CA PRO A 148 -10.95 -15.67 -4.33
C PRO A 148 -10.96 -17.18 -4.02
N TRP A 149 -10.23 -17.64 -3.00
CA TRP A 149 -10.29 -19.01 -2.49
C TRP A 149 -11.37 -19.24 -1.42
N LYS A 150 -12.16 -18.22 -1.07
CA LYS A 150 -13.28 -18.35 -0.13
C LYS A 150 -14.62 -18.53 -0.86
N PRO A 151 -15.70 -18.96 -0.17
CA PRO A 151 -17.00 -19.16 -0.79
C PRO A 151 -17.62 -17.89 -1.39
N GLN A 152 -17.36 -16.72 -0.80
CA GLN A 152 -17.93 -15.45 -1.26
C GLN A 152 -17.49 -15.11 -2.69
N ASN A 153 -18.36 -14.44 -3.44
CA ASN A 153 -18.05 -14.00 -4.80
C ASN A 153 -17.30 -12.67 -4.79
N SER A 154 -16.34 -12.54 -5.70
CA SER A 154 -15.64 -11.30 -6.03
C SER A 154 -15.39 -11.26 -7.53
N LEU A 155 -15.27 -10.05 -8.10
CA LEU A 155 -14.80 -9.89 -9.47
C LEU A 155 -13.45 -10.59 -9.63
N TYR A 156 -13.19 -11.17 -10.81
CA TYR A 156 -11.96 -11.91 -11.16
C TYR A 156 -11.69 -13.20 -10.36
N LYS A 157 -12.63 -13.64 -9.50
CA LYS A 157 -12.49 -14.90 -8.75
C LYS A 157 -12.34 -16.12 -9.68
N SER A 158 -13.16 -16.20 -10.72
CA SER A 158 -13.15 -17.33 -11.66
C SER A 158 -11.80 -17.46 -12.38
N GLU A 159 -11.21 -16.35 -12.80
CA GLU A 159 -9.89 -16.27 -13.43
C GLU A 159 -8.78 -16.70 -12.46
N PHE A 160 -8.78 -16.15 -11.24
CA PHE A 160 -7.83 -16.57 -10.18
C PHE A 160 -7.92 -18.07 -9.92
N GLN A 161 -9.13 -18.62 -9.77
CA GLN A 161 -9.32 -20.03 -9.49
C GLN A 161 -8.95 -20.94 -10.68
N ALA A 162 -9.10 -20.46 -11.92
CA ALA A 162 -8.65 -21.19 -13.11
C ALA A 162 -7.13 -21.36 -13.10
N ILE A 163 -6.39 -20.28 -12.85
CA ILE A 163 -4.93 -20.30 -12.74
C ILE A 163 -4.49 -21.17 -11.55
N ALA A 164 -5.15 -21.04 -10.39
CA ALA A 164 -4.84 -21.87 -9.22
C ALA A 164 -5.00 -23.37 -9.50
N ARG A 165 -6.00 -23.76 -10.30
CA ARG A 165 -6.19 -25.16 -10.74
C ARG A 165 -5.10 -25.59 -11.72
N GLU A 166 -4.75 -24.74 -12.69
CA GLU A 166 -3.67 -25.01 -13.65
C GLU A 166 -2.32 -25.23 -12.96
N LEU A 167 -2.03 -24.43 -11.93
CA LEU A 167 -0.81 -24.54 -11.12
C LEU A 167 -0.85 -25.69 -10.09
N GLY A 168 -1.97 -26.42 -9.97
CA GLY A 168 -2.12 -27.51 -9.00
C GLY A 168 -2.14 -27.07 -7.53
N VAL A 169 -2.45 -25.80 -7.25
CA VAL A 169 -2.50 -25.22 -5.89
C VAL A 169 -3.92 -24.99 -5.37
N ALA A 170 -4.93 -25.27 -6.20
CA ALA A 170 -6.32 -25.27 -5.77
C ALA A 170 -6.57 -26.44 -4.80
N LYS A 171 -7.07 -26.13 -3.60
CA LYS A 171 -7.57 -27.11 -2.63
C LYS A 171 -8.98 -27.57 -3.00
#